data_AF-A0A7M3YP25-F1
#
_entry.id   AF-A0A7M3YP25-F1
#
_cell.length_a   1.000
_cell.length_b   1.000
_cell.length_c   1.000
_cell.angle_alpha   90.00
_cell.angle_beta   90.00
_cell.angle_gamma   90.00
#
_symmetry.space_group_name_H-M   'P 1'
#
loop_
_entity.id
_entity.type
_entity.pdbx_description
1 polymer ?
#
loop_
_entity_poly.entity_id
_entity_poly.type
_entity_poly.pdbx_seq_one_letter_code
_entity_poly.pdbx_strand_id
1 'polypeptide(L)'
;MEFALLMVALLIGNQQVFGSLIEPNLSGSKIGISPFVLLLTVMLFSQVWGIAGAIIGAPMIIIVRLILDENKKTQPIAMMMANDVEEE
;
A
#
# COMPACT_ATOMS: atom_id res chain seq x y z
N MET A 1 26.45 -2.75 -26.55
CA MET A 1 26.06 -1.58 -25.73
C MET A 1 24.72 -1.00 -26.18
N GLU A 2 24.49 -0.78 -27.48
CA GLU A 2 23.23 -0.20 -27.97
C GLU A 2 21.97 -1.01 -27.59
N PHE A 3 21.97 -2.33 -27.78
CA PHE A 3 20.84 -3.18 -27.37
C PHE A 3 20.58 -3.16 -25.85
N ALA A 4 21.62 -3.00 -25.04
CA ALA A 4 21.48 -2.93 -23.59
C ALA A 4 20.84 -1.60 -23.16
N LEU A 5 21.22 -0.49 -23.79
CA LEU A 5 20.59 0.81 -23.57
C LEU A 5 19.13 0.81 -24.01
N LEU A 6 18.83 0.18 -25.15
CA LEU A 6 17.47 0.04 -25.66
C LEU A 6 16.59 -0.79 -24.69
N MET A 7 17.12 -1.91 -24.19
CA MET A 7 16.44 -2.74 -23.20
C MET A 7 16.17 -1.99 -21.89
N VAL A 8 17.14 -1.23 -21.38
CA VAL A 8 16.97 -0.42 -20.17
C VAL A 8 15.92 0.68 -20.38
N ALA A 9 15.94 1.37 -21.52
CA ALA A 9 14.96 2.38 -21.85
C ALA A 9 13.54 1.82 -21.93
N LEU A 10 13.36 0.63 -22.52
CA LEU A 10 12.07 -0.06 -22.57
C LEU A 10 11.61 -0.50 -21.17
N LEU A 11 12.51 -0.98 -20.32
CA LEU A 11 12.20 -1.37 -18.94
C LEU A 11 11.73 -0.17 -18.12
N ILE A 12 12.47 0.94 -18.16
CA ILE A 12 12.08 2.18 -17.46
C ILE A 12 10.75 2.70 -18.01
N GLY A 13 10.59 2.75 -19.34
CA GLY A 13 9.34 3.17 -19.97
C GLY A 13 8.16 2.32 -19.50
N ASN A 14 8.32 1.00 -19.47
CA ASN A 14 7.30 0.07 -18.99
C ASN A 14 7.00 0.28 -17.50
N GLN A 15 8.02 0.42 -16.64
CA GLN A 15 7.86 0.66 -15.20
C GLN A 15 7.09 1.95 -14.93
N GLN A 16 7.41 3.03 -15.65
CA GLN A 16 6.74 4.32 -15.51
C GLN A 16 5.28 4.25 -15.97
N VAL A 17 5.00 3.62 -17.12
CA VAL A 17 3.61 3.48 -17.62
C VAL A 17 2.76 2.65 -16.67
N PHE A 18 3.25 1.48 -16.25
CA PHE A 18 2.49 0.62 -15.34
C PHE A 18 2.35 1.21 -13.95
N GLY A 19 3.46 1.61 -13.33
CA GLY A 19 3.48 2.07 -11.94
C GLY A 19 2.89 3.48 -11.74
N SER A 20 2.96 4.36 -12.74
CA SER A 20 2.47 5.75 -12.59
C SER A 20 1.13 6.02 -13.27
N LEU A 21 0.73 5.27 -14.29
CA LEU A 21 -0.52 5.52 -15.03
C LEU A 21 -1.53 4.39 -14.87
N ILE A 22 -1.13 3.14 -15.09
CA ILE A 22 -2.11 2.04 -15.15
C ILE A 22 -2.56 1.64 -13.74
N GLU A 23 -1.62 1.32 -12.84
CA GLU A 23 -1.92 0.90 -11.46
C GLU A 23 -2.79 1.90 -10.68
N PRO A 24 -2.50 3.21 -10.65
CA PRO A 24 -3.33 4.15 -9.89
C PRO A 24 -4.71 4.38 -10.52
N ASN A 25 -4.84 4.37 -11.85
CA ASN A 25 -6.15 4.51 -12.51
C ASN A 25 -7.03 3.27 -12.32
N LEU A 26 -6.45 2.08 -12.20
CA LEU A 26 -7.20 0.84 -11.98
C LEU A 26 -7.47 0.59 -10.49
N SER A 27 -6.54 0.94 -9.60
CA SER A 27 -6.61 0.67 -8.16
C SER A 27 -7.35 1.76 -7.37
N GLY A 28 -8.34 2.43 -7.98
CA GLY A 28 -9.00 3.67 -7.55
C GLY A 28 -9.64 3.73 -6.15
N SER A 29 -9.35 2.81 -5.24
CA SER A 29 -9.74 2.86 -3.84
C SER A 29 -8.58 3.35 -2.99
N LYS A 30 -8.67 4.59 -2.50
CA LYS A 30 -7.83 5.05 -1.38
C LYS A 30 -8.17 4.20 -0.17
N ILE A 31 -7.33 3.22 0.17
CA ILE A 31 -7.48 2.44 1.39
C ILE A 31 -7.03 3.34 2.55
N GLY A 32 -7.97 4.15 3.06
CA GLY A 32 -7.72 5.07 4.17
C GLY A 32 -7.51 4.29 5.46
N ILE A 33 -6.24 4.12 5.86
CA ILE A 33 -5.83 3.62 7.18
C ILE A 33 -5.50 4.83 8.05
N SER A 34 -5.91 4.82 9.33
CA SER A 34 -5.55 5.89 10.24
C SER A 34 -4.03 5.98 10.42
N PRO A 35 -3.44 7.19 10.44
CA PRO A 35 -2.00 7.36 10.62
C PRO A 35 -1.47 6.68 11.88
N PHE A 36 -2.28 6.62 12.94
CA PHE A 36 -1.94 5.96 14.19
C PHE A 36 -1.72 4.46 14.02
N VAL A 37 -2.66 3.75 13.36
CA VAL A 37 -2.57 2.30 13.12
C VAL A 37 -1.39 1.98 12.20
N LEU A 38 -1.12 2.83 11.21
CA LEU A 38 0.03 2.70 10.34
C LEU A 38 1.35 2.84 11.11
N LEU A 39 1.48 3.88 11.95
CA LEU A 39 2.66 4.10 12.78
C LEU A 39 2.92 2.93 13.73
N LEU A 40 1.89 2.44 14.42
CA LEU A 40 2.00 1.27 15.30
C LEU A 40 2.50 0.04 14.53
N THR A 41 1.93 -0.22 13.35
CA THR A 41 2.36 -1.36 12.53
C THR A 41 3.81 -1.21 12.10
N VAL A 42 4.20 -0.04 11.61
CA VAL A 42 5.58 0.24 11.18
C VAL A 42 6.55 0.06 12.33
N MET A 43 6.21 0.56 13.53
CA MET A 43 7.03 0.37 14.73
C MET A 43 7.21 -1.11 15.05
N LEU A 44 6.12 -1.89 15.07
CA LEU A 44 6.15 -3.32 15.37
C LEU A 44 6.98 -4.11 14.35
N PHE A 45 6.76 -3.91 13.06
CA PHE A 45 7.50 -4.61 12.01
C PHE A 45 8.96 -4.17 11.95
N SER A 46 9.24 -2.90 12.24
CA SER A 46 10.61 -2.38 12.34
C SER A 46 11.40 -3.05 13.46
N GLN A 47 10.76 -3.45 14.57
CA GLN A 47 11.47 -4.23 15.60
C GLN A 47 11.90 -5.61 15.12
N VAL A 48 11.16 -6.22 14.19
CA VAL A 48 11.45 -7.59 13.75
C VAL A 48 12.53 -7.62 12.65
N TRP A 49 12.51 -6.69 11.68
CA TRP A 49 13.42 -6.70 10.50
C TRP A 49 14.10 -5.34 10.22
N GLY A 50 13.96 -4.35 11.10
CA GLY A 50 14.47 -2.98 10.89
C GLY A 50 13.73 -2.23 9.78
N ILE A 51 14.48 -1.45 8.99
CA ILE A 51 13.93 -0.64 7.89
C ILE A 51 13.13 -1.47 6.88
N ALA A 52 13.58 -2.68 6.56
CA ALA A 52 12.85 -3.58 5.66
C ALA A 52 11.46 -3.92 6.23
N GLY A 53 11.37 -4.17 7.54
CA GLY A 53 10.10 -4.40 8.23
C GLY A 53 9.18 -3.19 8.18
N ALA A 54 9.71 -1.97 8.37
CA ALA A 54 8.94 -0.73 8.25
C ALA A 54 8.28 -0.59 6.87
N ILE A 55 9.01 -0.88 5.79
CA ILE A 55 8.50 -0.80 4.41
C ILE A 55 7.40 -1.85 4.17
N ILE A 56 7.57 -3.06 4.69
CA ILE A 56 6.60 -4.16 4.53
C ILE A 56 5.39 -3.98 5.45
N GLY A 57 5.54 -3.36 6.62
CA GLY A 57 4.45 -3.17 7.57
C GLY A 57 3.28 -2.38 7.00
N ALA A 58 3.56 -1.35 6.20
CA ALA A 58 2.53 -0.52 5.56
C ALA A 58 1.58 -1.31 4.62
N PRO A 59 2.05 -2.04 3.59
CA PRO A 59 1.17 -2.85 2.77
C PRO A 59 0.53 -4.01 3.55
N MET A 60 1.21 -4.56 4.56
CA MET A 60 0.64 -5.63 5.38
C MET A 60 -0.62 -5.18 6.13
N ILE A 61 -0.61 -4.02 6.77
CA ILE A 61 -1.79 -3.53 7.49
C ILE A 61 -2.94 -3.16 6.55
N ILE A 62 -2.60 -2.69 5.34
CA ILE A 62 -3.57 -2.44 4.27
C ILE A 62 -4.29 -3.74 3.87
N ILE A 63 -3.54 -4.83 3.65
CA ILE A 63 -4.11 -6.15 3.30
C ILE A 63 -5.01 -6.67 4.43
N VAL A 64 -4.56 -6.57 5.69
CA VAL A 64 -5.35 -6.97 6.85
C VAL A 64 -6.66 -6.20 6.91
N ARG A 65 -6.63 -4.88 6.72
CA ARG A 65 -7.85 -4.06 6.70
C ARG A 65 -8.79 -4.47 5.57
N LEU A 66 -8.29 -4.71 4.36
CA LEU A 66 -9.11 -5.16 3.23
C LEU A 66 -9.85 -6.47 3.53
N ILE A 67 -9.15 -7.45 4.12
CA ILE A 67 -9.75 -8.73 4.51
C ILE A 67 -10.83 -8.53 5.58
N LEU A 68 -10.59 -7.64 6.55
CA LEU A 68 -11.55 -7.34 7.59
C LEU A 68 -12.79 -6.61 7.04
N ASP A 69 -12.61 -5.76 6.03
CA ASP A 69 -13.67 -4.96 5.41
C ASP A 69 -14.60 -5.80 4.51
N GLU A 70 -14.07 -6.85 3.87
CA GLU A 70 -14.84 -7.72 2.96
C GLU A 70 -15.98 -8.46 3.68
N ASN A 71 -15.81 -8.81 4.96
CA ASN A 71 -16.79 -9.56 5.73
C ASN A 71 -17.58 -8.65 6.69
N LYS A 72 -18.91 -8.60 6.52
CA LYS A 72 -19.84 -7.81 7.35
C LYS A 72 -19.68 -8.00 8.88
N LYS A 73 -19.20 -9.17 9.32
CA LYS A 73 -18.95 -9.42 10.76
C LYS A 73 -17.70 -8.73 11.29
N THR A 74 -16.65 -8.61 10.47
CA THR A 74 -15.36 -8.02 10.82
C THR A 74 -15.21 -6.58 10.34
N GLN A 75 -16.13 -6.12 9.48
CA GLN A 75 -16.19 -4.75 8.98
C GLN A 75 -16.12 -3.67 10.08
N PRO A 76 -16.76 -3.82 11.26
CA PRO A 76 -16.61 -2.81 12.32
C PRO A 76 -15.16 -2.61 12.77
N ILE A 77 -14.35 -3.68 12.80
CA ILE A 77 -12.93 -3.62 13.14
C ILE A 77 -12.16 -2.87 12.04
N ALA A 78 -12.46 -3.15 10.76
CA ALA A 78 -11.86 -2.43 9.63
C ALA A 78 -12.18 -0.93 9.65
N MET A 79 -13.39 -0.57 10.11
CA MET A 79 -13.84 0.80 10.25
C MET A 79 -13.11 1.53 11.39
N MET A 80 -12.86 0.87 12.52
CA MET A 80 -12.02 1.42 13.60
C MET A 80 -10.56 1.65 13.18
N MET A 81 -10.08 0.92 12.17
CA MET A 81 -8.75 1.10 11.59
C MET A 81 -8.72 2.16 10.48
N ALA A 82 -9.89 2.55 9.98
CA ALA A 82 -10.02 3.56 8.94
C ALA A 82 -9.76 4.95 9.54
N ASN A 83 -9.37 5.90 8.68
CA ASN A 83 -9.35 7.29 9.09
C ASN A 83 -10.73 7.88 8.80
N ASP A 84 -11.39 8.40 9.82
CA ASP A 84 -12.56 9.27 9.64
C ASP A 84 -12.05 10.61 9.12
N VAL A 85 -11.81 10.68 7.81
CA VAL A 85 -11.90 11.96 7.13
C VAL A 85 -13.20 11.87 6.37
N GLU A 86 -14.28 12.34 7.00
CA GLU A 86 -15.31 13.04 6.25
C GLU A 86 -14.56 14.12 5.45
N GLU A 87 -14.15 13.77 4.22
CA GLU A 87 -13.97 14.80 3.20
C GLU A 87 -15.39 15.26 2.88
N GLU A 88 -15.84 16.31 3.58
CA GLU A 88 -16.76 17.28 2.98
C GLU A 88 -16.21 17.76 1.63
#